data_AF-A0A1R0WIB3-F1
#
_entry.id   AF-A0A1R0WIB3-F1
#
_cell.length_a   1.000
_cell.length_b   1.000
_cell.length_c   1.000
_cell.angle_alpha   90.00
_cell.angle_beta   90.00
_cell.angle_gamma   90.00
#
_symmetry.space_group_name_H-M   'P 1'
#
loop_
_entity.id
_entity.type
_entity.pdbx_description
1 polymer ?
#
loop_
_entity_poly.entity_id
_entity_poly.type
_entity_poly.pdbx_seq_one_letter_code
_entity_poly.pdbx_strand_id
1 'polypeptide(L)' 'MWWQGKKEKCTCGAKYAFTVDLGPEPVSGERRQKQRSGFQTQEEAHDVTNELLYEVRHGAYIEESKMLFKDFM' A
#
# COMPACT_ATOMS: atom_id res chain seq x y z
N MET A 1 -18.23 -29.98 1.27
CA MET A 1 -16.86 -30.45 1.59
C MET A 1 -15.95 -29.23 1.42
N TRP A 2 -15.59 -28.56 2.53
CA TRP A 2 -14.83 -27.30 2.49
C TRP A 2 -13.34 -27.62 2.54
N TRP A 3 -12.62 -27.29 1.48
CA TRP A 3 -11.20 -27.56 1.35
C TRP A 3 -10.41 -26.56 2.22
N GLN A 4 -9.86 -27.02 3.35
CA GLN A 4 -8.91 -26.24 4.14
C GLN A 4 -7.49 -26.63 3.73
N GLY A 5 -7.02 -26.03 2.63
CA GLY A 5 -5.60 -26.11 2.24
C GLY A 5 -4.75 -25.24 3.17
N LYS A 6 -3.81 -25.84 3.91
CA LYS A 6 -2.76 -25.12 4.62
C LYS A 6 -1.92 -24.36 3.59
N LYS A 7 -1.96 -23.03 3.62
CA LYS A 7 -1.12 -22.18 2.78
C LYS A 7 0.29 -22.15 3.38
N GLU A 8 1.24 -22.82 2.73
CA GLU A 8 2.65 -22.72 3.08
C GLU A 8 3.18 -21.32 2.72
N LYS A 9 3.96 -20.74 3.62
CA LYS A 9 4.57 -19.42 3.42
C LYS A 9 5.65 -19.50 2.34
N CYS A 10 5.51 -18.70 1.28
CA CYS A 10 6.44 -18.68 0.15
C CYS A 10 7.87 -18.36 0.61
N THR A 11 8.86 -19.13 0.16
CA THR A 11 10.30 -18.92 0.41
C THR A 11 10.92 -17.80 -0.46
N CYS A 12 10.11 -17.14 -1.29
CA CYS A 12 10.52 -16.21 -2.34
C CYS A 12 10.93 -14.79 -1.88
N GLY A 13 11.15 -14.55 -0.58
CA GLY A 13 11.39 -13.19 -0.08
C GLY A 13 10.18 -12.28 -0.30
N ALA A 14 8.98 -12.79 0.00
CA ALA A 14 7.73 -12.08 -0.17
C ALA A 14 7.76 -10.73 0.58
N LYS A 15 7.44 -9.66 -0.14
CA LYS A 15 7.36 -8.30 0.40
C LYS A 15 5.92 -7.95 0.73
N TYR A 16 5.73 -7.06 1.69
CA TYR A 16 4.40 -6.55 2.01
C TYR A 16 3.95 -5.55 0.94
N ALA A 17 2.65 -5.53 0.73
CA ALA A 17 1.96 -4.65 -0.21
C ALA A 17 0.60 -4.28 0.37
N PHE A 18 0.12 -3.10 0.02
CA PHE A 18 -1.19 -2.62 0.40
C PHE A 18 -1.92 -2.02 -0.81
N THR A 19 -3.24 -2.07 -0.74
CA THR A 19 -4.15 -1.45 -1.70
C THR A 19 -5.17 -0.65 -0.91
N VAL A 20 -5.23 0.66 -1.17
CA VAL A 20 -6.25 1.54 -0.60
C VAL A 20 -7.23 1.90 -1.71
N ASP A 21 -8.52 1.67 -1.45
CA ASP A 21 -9.61 2.17 -2.28
C ASP A 21 -10.05 3.52 -1.73
N LEU A 22 -9.88 4.57 -2.53
CA LEU A 22 -10.21 5.95 -2.17
C LEU A 22 -11.66 6.30 -2.53
N GLY A 23 -12.43 5.32 -3.00
CA GLY A 23 -13.78 5.51 -3.48
C GLY A 23 -13.84 6.03 -4.92
N PRO A 24 -15.06 6.20 -5.46
CA PRO A 24 -15.27 6.79 -6.77
C PRO A 24 -14.89 8.27 -6.75
N GLU A 25 -14.20 8.72 -7.78
CA GLU A 25 -13.91 10.13 -7.96
C GLU A 25 -15.22 10.93 -8.03
N PRO A 26 -15.38 12.03 -7.29
CA PRO A 26 -16.64 12.76 -7.24
C PRO A 26 -17.03 13.40 -8.57
N VAL A 27 -16.09 13.55 -9.52
CA VAL A 27 -16.30 14.20 -10.82
C VAL A 27 -16.56 13.18 -11.94
N SER A 28 -15.71 12.15 -12.05
CA SER A 28 -15.79 11.15 -13.13
C SER A 28 -16.55 9.87 -12.73
N GLY A 29 -16.71 9.61 -11.42
CA GLY A 29 -17.25 8.36 -10.90
C GLY A 29 -16.29 7.17 -11.01
N GLU A 30 -15.07 7.38 -11.50
CA GLU A 30 -14.10 6.30 -11.71
C GLU A 30 -13.49 5.84 -10.39
N ARG A 31 -13.18 4.54 -10.31
CA ARG A 31 -12.55 3.95 -9.13
C ARG A 31 -11.13 4.48 -8.96
N ARG A 32 -10.82 5.03 -7.80
CA ARG A 32 -9.48 5.49 -7.45
C ARG A 32 -8.83 4.53 -6.46
N GLN A 33 -8.12 3.54 -6.98
CA GLN A 33 -7.33 2.62 -6.17
C GLN A 33 -5.85 2.99 -6.23
N LYS A 34 -5.18 3.00 -5.07
CA LYS A 34 -3.73 3.16 -4.97
C LYS A 34 -3.12 1.90 -4.40
N GLN A 35 -2.16 1.35 -5.13
CA GLN A 35 -1.44 0.15 -4.72
C GLN A 35 0.03 0.51 -4.51
N ARG A 36 0.60 0.04 -3.41
CA ARG A 36 2.03 0.14 -3.12
C ARG A 36 2.53 -1.21 -2.65
N SER A 37 3.69 -1.59 -3.13
CA SER A 37 4.35 -2.84 -2.78
C SER A 37 5.83 -2.61 -2.53
N GLY A 38 6.47 -3.62 -1.92
CA GLY A 38 7.92 -3.65 -1.76
C GLY A 38 8.41 -3.41 -0.33
N PHE A 39 7.51 -3.41 0.66
CA PHE A 39 7.85 -3.19 2.06
C PHE A 39 8.46 -4.45 2.68
N GLN A 40 9.45 -4.27 3.57
CA GLN A 40 10.11 -5.40 4.23
C GLN A 40 9.29 -5.88 5.43
N THR A 41 8.63 -4.96 6.11
CA THR A 41 7.81 -5.24 7.28
C THR A 41 6.36 -4.79 7.06
N GLN A 42 5.45 -5.38 7.85
CA GLN A 42 4.05 -4.98 7.86
C GLN A 42 3.87 -3.57 8.48
N GLU A 43 4.70 -3.22 9.47
CA GLU A 43 4.67 -1.92 10.14
C GLU A 43 5.00 -0.80 9.16
N GLU A 44 6.08 -0.93 8.37
CA GLU A 44 6.41 0.02 7.30
C GLU A 44 5.24 0.21 6.32
N ALA A 45 4.60 -0.89 5.92
CA ALA A 45 3.45 -0.82 5.02
C ALA A 45 2.26 -0.08 5.67
N HIS A 46 2.03 -0.28 6.97
CA HIS A 46 0.94 0.34 7.71
C HIS A 46 1.18 1.84 7.91
N ASP A 47 2.41 2.25 8.26
CA ASP A 47 2.75 3.66 8.46
C ASP A 47 2.56 4.46 7.16
N VAL A 48 3.07 3.95 6.05
CA VAL A 48 2.87 4.55 4.71
C VAL A 48 1.40 4.56 4.30
N THR A 49 0.62 3.55 4.70
CA THR A 49 -0.83 3.53 4.46
C THR A 49 -1.54 4.64 5.24
N ASN A 50 -1.16 4.86 6.50
CA ASN A 50 -1.76 5.89 7.35
C ASN A 50 -1.45 7.29 6.85
N GLU A 51 -0.21 7.53 6.41
CA GLU A 51 0.21 8.78 5.78
C GLU A 51 -0.60 9.05 4.50
N LEU A 52 -0.70 8.06 3.61
CA LEU A 52 -1.51 8.16 2.39
C LEU A 52 -2.99 8.45 2.69
N LEU A 53 -3.56 7.80 3.71
CA LEU A 53 -4.94 8.08 4.14
C LEU A 53 -5.09 9.49 4.72
N TYR A 54 -4.12 9.96 5.49
CA TYR A 54 -4.12 11.31 6.07
C TYR A 54 -4.10 12.36 4.96
N GLU A 55 -3.20 12.20 3.97
CA GLU A 55 -3.09 13.08 2.81
C GLU A 55 -4.36 13.11 1.96
N VAL A 56 -4.92 11.94 1.67
CA VAL A 56 -6.19 11.82 0.94
C VAL A 56 -7.30 12.58 1.68
N ARG A 57 -7.38 12.42 2.99
CA ARG A 57 -8.39 13.12 3.82
C ARG A 57 -8.20 14.63 3.82
N HIS A 58 -6.95 15.10 3.81
CA HIS A 58 -6.63 16.54 3.83
C HIS A 58 -6.55 17.16 2.43
N GLY A 59 -6.73 16.38 1.36
CA GLY A 59 -6.67 16.85 -0.03
C GLY A 59 -5.27 17.25 -0.48
N ALA A 60 -4.24 17.00 0.31
CA ALA A 60 -2.86 17.40 0.11
C ALA A 60 -1.98 16.17 -0.20
N TYR A 61 -2.42 15.34 -1.14
CA TYR A 61 -1.62 14.19 -1.60
C TYR A 61 -0.37 14.69 -2.32
N ILE A 62 0.75 14.64 -1.61
CA ILE A 62 2.09 14.85 -2.15
C ILE A 62 2.67 13.46 -2.30
N GLU A 63 2.81 13.00 -3.54
CA GLU A 63 3.35 11.67 -3.78
C GLU A 63 4.83 11.67 -3.37
N GLU A 64 5.12 11.30 -2.13
CA GLU A 64 6.49 11.18 -1.63
C GLU A 64 7.20 10.12 -2.47
N SER A 65 8.02 10.61 -3.40
CA SER A 65 8.88 9.77 -4.22
C SER A 65 9.75 8.97 -3.26
N LYS A 66 9.66 7.64 -3.35
CA LYS A 66 10.50 6.67 -2.63
C LYS A 66 11.98 7.01 -2.82
N MET A 67 12.51 7.96 -2.07
CA MET A 67 13.93 8.04 -1.80
C MET A 67 14.19 7.05 -0.68
N LEU A 68 14.76 5.91 -1.05
CA LEU A 68 15.29 4.97 -0.08
C LEU A 68 16.45 5.69 0.62
N PHE A 69 16.49 5.68 1.95
CA PHE A 69 17.62 6.20 2.74
C PHE A 69 18.99 5.60 2.32
N LYS A 70 18.99 4.51 1.53
CA LYS A 70 20.18 3.89 0.94
C LYS A 70 20.81 4.69 -0.20
N ASP A 71 20.12 5.67 -0.79
CA ASP A 71 20.65 6.49 -1.89
C ASP A 71 21.38 7.76 -1.40
N PHE A 72 21.35 8.04 -0.09
CA PHE A 72 22.01 9.20 0.54
C PHE A 72 23.38 8.89 1.17
N MET A 73 23.89 7.65 1.03
CA MET A 73 25.12 7.19 1.67
C MET A 73 26.04 6.49 0.65
#